data_AF-A0A8H4XCR0-F1
#
_entry.id   AF-A0A8H4XCR0-F1
#
_cell.length_a   1.000
_cell.length_b   1.000
_cell.length_c   1.000
_cell.angle_alpha   90.00
_cell.angle_beta   90.00
_cell.angle_gamma   90.00
#
_symmetry.space_group_name_H-M   'P 1'
#
loop_
_entity.id
_entity.type
_entity.pdbx_description
1 polymer ?
#
loop_
_entity_poly.entity_id
_entity_poly.type
_entity_poly.pdbx_seq_one_letter_code
_entity_poly.pdbx_strand_id
1 'polypeptide(L)'
;MWALAASITPKYTFLEEHLYARARKYAHLDEMKGHGEHMVSVSHCQAWVLISLYEFKQMFFPRAWISVGRGARMAAMMCFNRLDGVGLDVKHCVPPPVDWVEREERRRTFWMCFSEDRYASIGTGWPMVFDERDIMTNLPSSEEAYLTGTPETAPSLKDVLAGDIANLSPLGSVAVMACIFGLNLTHLHRPDPHDREDDVNGEFWKRHRAYDNILLDISLSLPHSLRLPQGIADPNIIFSNMAIHTSTI
;
A
#
# COMPACT_ATOMS: atom_id res chain seq x y z
N MET A 1 -5.51 7.77 14.22
CA MET A 1 -4.22 8.31 14.75
C MET A 1 -4.08 8.14 16.26
N TRP A 2 -4.90 8.76 17.11
CA TRP A 2 -4.67 8.70 18.57
C TRP A 2 -4.77 7.30 19.20
N ALA A 3 -5.62 6.41 18.68
CA ALA A 3 -5.66 5.02 19.13
C ALA A 3 -4.31 4.32 18.91
N LEU A 4 -3.73 4.44 17.72
CA LEU A 4 -2.40 3.93 17.42
C LEU A 4 -1.31 4.55 18.31
N ALA A 5 -1.33 5.86 18.53
CA ALA A 5 -0.37 6.52 19.41
C ALA A 5 -0.48 6.05 20.87
N ALA A 6 -1.71 5.89 21.37
CA ALA A 6 -1.98 5.35 22.71
C ALA A 6 -1.48 3.91 22.85
N SER A 7 -1.62 3.09 21.81
CA SER A 7 -1.21 1.67 21.79
C SER A 7 0.29 1.42 21.94
N ILE A 8 1.12 2.43 21.67
CA ILE A 8 2.59 2.34 21.77
C ILE A 8 3.17 3.18 22.90
N THR A 9 2.33 3.96 23.60
CA THR A 9 2.78 4.87 24.65
C THR A 9 2.27 4.37 26.00
N PRO A 10 3.12 3.76 26.86
CA PRO A 10 2.70 3.12 28.11
C PRO A 10 1.81 3.99 29.01
N LYS A 11 2.04 5.31 29.03
CA LYS A 11 1.25 6.28 29.79
C LYS A 11 -0.21 6.38 29.35
N TYR A 12 -0.52 6.09 28.09
CA TYR A 12 -1.83 6.33 27.48
C TYR A 12 -2.55 5.06 27.01
N THR A 13 -2.00 3.87 27.26
CA THR A 13 -2.57 2.58 26.81
C THR A 13 -4.03 2.39 27.26
N PHE A 14 -4.40 2.88 28.44
CA PHE A 14 -5.78 2.83 28.94
C PHE A 14 -6.81 3.59 28.06
N LEU A 15 -6.36 4.53 27.22
CA LEU A 15 -7.22 5.29 26.30
C LEU A 15 -7.40 4.59 24.95
N GLU A 16 -6.55 3.61 24.64
CA GLU A 16 -6.44 3.01 23.31
C GLU A 16 -7.79 2.49 22.79
N GLU A 17 -8.42 1.59 23.55
CA GLU A 17 -9.68 0.95 23.18
C GLU A 17 -10.81 1.98 23.02
N HIS A 18 -10.86 2.97 23.91
CA HIS A 18 -11.85 4.04 23.87
C HIS A 18 -11.71 4.90 22.60
N LEU A 19 -10.48 5.24 22.22
CA LEU A 19 -10.21 6.03 21.03
C LEU A 19 -10.52 5.25 19.75
N TYR A 20 -10.18 3.97 19.71
CA TYR A 20 -10.53 3.08 18.60
C TYR A 20 -12.05 2.92 18.45
N ALA A 21 -12.77 2.67 19.54
CA ALA A 21 -14.23 2.54 19.52
C ALA A 21 -14.91 3.81 18.98
N ARG A 22 -14.41 4.99 19.36
CA ARG A 22 -14.89 6.27 18.81
C ARG A 22 -14.59 6.42 17.33
N ALA A 23 -13.38 6.06 16.89
CA ALA A 23 -13.02 6.13 15.48
C ALA A 23 -13.97 5.31 14.60
N ARG A 24 -14.24 4.04 14.97
CA ARG A 24 -15.22 3.20 14.27
C ARG A 24 -16.64 3.78 14.32
N LYS A 25 -17.07 4.28 15.47
CA LYS A 25 -18.38 4.91 15.62
C LYS A 25 -18.53 6.09 14.65
N TYR A 26 -17.54 6.97 14.56
CA TYR A 26 -17.61 8.14 13.68
C TYR A 26 -17.51 7.78 12.20
N ALA A 27 -16.65 6.83 11.82
CA ALA A 27 -16.60 6.33 10.45
C ALA A 27 -17.97 5.77 10.02
N HIS A 28 -18.60 4.96 10.88
CA HIS A 28 -19.93 4.42 10.59
C HIS A 28 -21.04 5.49 10.53
N LEU A 29 -21.01 6.47 11.43
CA LEU A 29 -21.97 7.57 11.41
C LEU A 29 -21.84 8.41 10.13
N ASP A 30 -20.63 8.60 9.63
CA ASP A 30 -20.39 9.35 8.39
C ASP A 30 -20.85 8.58 7.14
N GLU A 31 -20.67 7.25 7.11
CA GLU A 31 -21.24 6.38 6.06
C GLU A 31 -22.77 6.43 6.02
N MET A 32 -23.41 6.50 7.19
CA MET A 32 -24.87 6.55 7.31
C MET A 32 -25.47 7.94 7.14
N LYS A 33 -24.64 8.97 6.96
CA LYS A 33 -25.10 10.35 6.82
C LYS A 33 -25.52 10.62 5.37
N GLY A 34 -26.70 11.20 5.20
CA GLY A 34 -27.25 11.50 3.88
C GLY A 34 -27.49 10.23 3.06
N HIS A 35 -27.00 10.22 1.82
CA HIS A 35 -27.01 9.07 0.92
C HIS A 35 -25.62 8.45 0.73
N GLY A 36 -24.67 8.76 1.62
CA GLY A 36 -23.28 8.30 1.55
C GLY A 36 -22.33 9.26 0.83
N GLU A 37 -22.78 10.41 0.35
CA GLU A 37 -21.94 11.41 -0.32
C GLU A 37 -20.77 11.91 0.55
N HIS A 38 -20.93 11.91 1.87
CA HIS A 38 -19.92 12.36 2.82
C HIS A 38 -18.72 11.41 2.93
N MET A 39 -18.93 10.11 2.68
CA MET A 39 -17.84 9.14 2.73
C MET A 39 -16.87 9.32 1.55
N VAL A 40 -17.29 10.01 0.48
CA VAL A 40 -16.45 10.26 -0.70
C VAL A 40 -15.46 11.38 -0.40
N SER A 41 -14.46 11.08 0.42
CA SER A 41 -13.40 12.02 0.79
C SER A 41 -12.08 11.30 1.08
N VAL A 42 -10.98 12.02 0.87
CA VAL A 42 -9.62 11.54 1.19
C VAL A 42 -9.52 11.17 2.68
N SER A 43 -10.03 12.02 3.55
CA SER A 43 -9.96 11.86 5.01
C SER A 43 -10.74 10.64 5.52
N HIS A 44 -11.90 10.32 4.94
CA HIS A 44 -12.65 9.11 5.30
C HIS A 44 -11.90 7.85 4.85
N CYS A 45 -11.28 7.87 3.68
CA CYS A 45 -10.43 6.77 3.20
C CYS A 45 -9.21 6.57 4.11
N GLN A 46 -8.51 7.65 4.47
CA GLN A 46 -7.40 7.63 5.43
C GLN A 46 -7.83 7.17 6.83
N ALA A 47 -9.05 7.50 7.26
CA ALA A 47 -9.59 7.01 8.53
C ALA A 47 -9.70 5.48 8.53
N TRP A 48 -10.15 4.87 7.43
CA TRP A 48 -10.17 3.41 7.30
C TRP A 48 -8.77 2.80 7.32
N VAL A 49 -7.79 3.36 6.60
CA VAL A 49 -6.37 2.95 6.67
C VAL A 49 -5.87 2.92 8.12
N LEU A 50 -6.13 3.99 8.87
CA LEU A 50 -5.69 4.06 10.28
C LEU A 50 -6.45 3.08 11.19
N ILE A 51 -7.71 2.78 10.89
CA ILE A 51 -8.52 1.81 11.64
C ILE A 51 -8.03 0.39 11.35
N SER A 52 -7.81 0.01 10.09
CA SER A 52 -7.28 -1.30 9.72
C SER A 52 -5.89 -1.52 10.29
N LEU A 53 -4.99 -0.53 10.23
CA LEU A 53 -3.66 -0.63 10.82
C LEU A 53 -3.71 -0.91 12.33
N TYR A 54 -4.63 -0.25 13.04
CA TYR A 54 -4.86 -0.53 14.45
C TYR A 54 -5.37 -1.96 14.66
N GLU A 55 -6.34 -2.39 13.86
CA GLU A 55 -6.91 -3.73 13.96
C GLU A 55 -5.87 -4.82 13.67
N PHE A 56 -4.94 -4.60 12.74
CA PHE A 56 -3.79 -5.48 12.52
C PHE A 56 -2.87 -5.54 13.73
N LYS A 57 -2.52 -4.38 14.29
CA LYS A 57 -1.67 -4.31 15.48
C LYS A 57 -2.26 -5.13 16.64
N GLN A 58 -3.58 -5.09 16.79
CA GLN A 58 -4.31 -5.82 17.84
C GLN A 58 -4.70 -7.26 17.44
N MET A 59 -4.20 -7.76 16.30
CA MET A 59 -4.45 -9.13 15.80
C MET A 59 -5.93 -9.43 15.51
N PHE A 60 -6.74 -8.41 15.21
CA PHE A 60 -8.15 -8.58 14.82
C PHE A 60 -8.28 -8.91 13.33
N PHE A 61 -7.59 -9.94 12.83
CA PHE A 61 -7.34 -10.14 11.39
C PHE A 61 -8.58 -10.15 10.49
N PRO A 62 -9.69 -10.88 10.79
CA PRO A 62 -10.88 -10.84 9.94
C PRO A 62 -11.51 -9.44 9.89
N ARG A 63 -11.46 -8.71 11.01
CA ARG A 63 -11.97 -7.35 11.09
C ARG A 63 -11.09 -6.38 10.29
N ALA A 64 -9.77 -6.50 10.48
CA ALA A 64 -8.77 -5.71 9.79
C ALA A 64 -8.92 -5.84 8.27
N TRP A 65 -9.06 -7.07 7.74
CA TRP A 65 -9.25 -7.30 6.31
C TRP A 65 -10.52 -6.64 5.76
N ILE A 66 -11.64 -6.69 6.49
CA ILE A 66 -12.87 -5.98 6.09
C ILE A 66 -12.66 -4.46 6.09
N SER A 67 -11.97 -3.92 7.09
CA SER A 67 -11.65 -2.48 7.17
C SER A 67 -10.71 -2.03 6.05
N VAL A 68 -9.70 -2.85 5.71
CA VAL A 68 -8.85 -2.63 4.53
C VAL A 68 -9.69 -2.62 3.25
N GLY A 69 -10.60 -3.57 3.10
CA GLY A 69 -11.51 -3.62 1.95
C GLY A 69 -12.34 -2.34 1.78
N ARG A 70 -12.76 -1.70 2.89
CA ARG A 70 -13.44 -0.39 2.86
C ARG A 70 -12.50 0.69 2.31
N GLY A 71 -11.31 0.84 2.89
CA GLY A 71 -10.32 1.81 2.42
C GLY A 71 -9.96 1.61 0.94
N ALA A 72 -9.66 0.38 0.55
CA ALA A 72 -9.31 0.01 -0.83
C ALA A 72 -10.43 0.33 -1.83
N ARG A 73 -11.68 -0.04 -1.52
CA ARG A 73 -12.83 0.27 -2.40
C ARG A 73 -13.09 1.76 -2.52
N MET A 74 -12.84 2.54 -1.47
CA MET A 74 -12.94 3.99 -1.51
C MET A 74 -11.85 4.63 -2.35
N ALA A 75 -10.59 4.19 -2.21
CA ALA A 75 -9.49 4.65 -3.04
C ALA A 75 -9.75 4.34 -4.53
N ALA A 76 -10.28 3.15 -4.84
CA ALA A 76 -10.72 2.79 -6.19
C ALA A 76 -11.88 3.67 -6.70
N MET A 77 -12.91 3.90 -5.86
CA MET A 77 -14.05 4.75 -6.19
C MET A 77 -13.60 6.18 -6.56
N MET A 78 -12.64 6.74 -5.82
CA MET A 78 -12.07 8.07 -6.10
C MET A 78 -10.96 8.05 -7.17
N CYS A 79 -10.69 6.91 -7.79
CA CYS A 79 -9.68 6.71 -8.82
C CYS A 79 -8.25 7.08 -8.37
N PHE A 80 -7.91 6.88 -7.10
CA PHE A 80 -6.56 7.20 -6.62
C PHE A 80 -5.48 6.26 -7.15
N ASN A 81 -5.85 5.13 -7.77
CA ASN A 81 -4.94 4.26 -8.50
C ASN A 81 -4.54 4.80 -9.89
N ARG A 82 -5.11 5.93 -10.34
CA ARG A 82 -4.88 6.48 -11.69
C ARG A 82 -4.56 7.98 -11.71
N LEU A 83 -3.97 8.52 -10.64
CA LEU A 83 -3.74 9.96 -10.46
C LEU A 83 -2.80 10.55 -11.52
N ASP A 84 -1.82 9.77 -12.00
CA ASP A 84 -0.79 10.22 -12.95
C ASP A 84 -0.94 9.62 -14.35
N GLY A 85 -2.05 8.90 -14.58
CA GLY A 85 -2.30 8.22 -15.84
C GLY A 85 -2.83 9.12 -16.94
N VAL A 86 -2.44 8.81 -18.18
CA VAL A 86 -3.02 9.41 -19.40
C VAL A 86 -4.08 8.45 -19.94
N GLY A 87 -5.33 8.87 -20.04
CA GLY A 87 -6.43 8.01 -20.51
C GLY A 87 -7.78 8.71 -20.61
N LEU A 88 -8.83 7.94 -20.87
CA LEU A 88 -10.21 8.46 -20.88
C LEU A 88 -10.55 9.07 -19.51
N ASP A 89 -11.07 10.29 -19.52
CA ASP A 89 -11.61 10.95 -18.32
C ASP A 89 -12.73 10.09 -17.74
N VAL A 90 -12.40 9.38 -16.66
CA VAL A 90 -13.40 8.72 -15.84
C VAL A 90 -13.97 9.79 -14.92
N LYS A 91 -15.28 9.74 -14.64
CA LYS A 91 -15.90 10.66 -13.68
C LYS A 91 -15.21 10.54 -12.33
N HIS A 92 -14.51 11.59 -11.92
CA HIS A 92 -13.92 11.67 -10.59
C HIS A 92 -15.00 11.99 -9.56
N CYS A 93 -14.98 11.25 -8.44
CA CYS A 93 -15.90 11.48 -7.34
C CYS A 93 -15.47 12.64 -6.42
N VAL A 94 -14.23 13.13 -6.58
CA VAL A 94 -13.66 14.27 -5.86
C VAL A 94 -13.11 15.29 -6.86
N PRO A 95 -13.06 16.59 -6.51
CA PRO A 95 -12.45 17.61 -7.38
C PRO A 95 -10.97 17.32 -7.63
N PRO A 96 -10.37 17.89 -8.71
CA PRO A 96 -8.92 17.82 -8.91
C PRO A 96 -8.15 18.35 -7.68
N PRO A 97 -6.95 17.82 -7.39
CA PRO A 97 -6.12 18.35 -6.30
C PRO A 97 -5.77 19.82 -6.57
N VAL A 98 -5.79 20.65 -5.53
CA VAL A 98 -5.54 22.09 -5.66
C VAL A 98 -4.07 22.42 -5.87
N ASP A 99 -3.17 21.57 -5.39
CA ASP A 99 -1.72 21.72 -5.51
C ASP A 99 -1.01 20.36 -5.56
N TRP A 100 0.33 20.39 -5.62
CA TRP A 100 1.15 19.18 -5.62
C TRP A 100 1.06 18.41 -4.29
N VAL A 101 0.88 19.10 -3.16
CA VAL A 101 0.80 18.47 -1.83
C VAL A 101 -0.47 17.65 -1.70
N GLU A 102 -1.62 18.18 -2.10
CA GLU A 102 -2.89 17.44 -2.08
C GLU A 102 -2.85 16.27 -3.08
N ARG A 103 -2.20 16.45 -4.24
CA ARG A 103 -1.98 15.35 -5.18
C ARG A 103 -1.15 14.24 -4.53
N GLU A 104 -0.05 14.59 -3.87
CA GLU A 104 0.83 13.66 -3.18
C GLU A 104 0.15 12.98 -1.98
N GLU A 105 -0.70 13.70 -1.23
CA GLU A 105 -1.55 13.12 -0.17
C GLU A 105 -2.45 12.01 -0.73
N ARG A 106 -3.07 12.23 -1.89
CA ARG A 106 -3.90 11.23 -2.57
C ARG A 106 -3.06 10.04 -3.05
N ARG A 107 -1.85 10.26 -3.57
CA ARG A 107 -0.91 9.16 -3.94
C ARG A 107 -0.58 8.30 -2.72
N ARG A 108 -0.18 8.95 -1.62
CA ARG A 108 0.18 8.28 -0.36
C ARG A 108 -1.00 7.50 0.22
N THR A 109 -2.20 8.09 0.18
CA THR A 109 -3.44 7.41 0.60
C THR A 109 -3.69 6.14 -0.21
N PHE A 110 -3.56 6.21 -1.54
CA PHE A 110 -3.67 5.03 -2.40
C PHE A 110 -2.64 3.96 -2.07
N TRP A 111 -1.37 4.33 -1.97
CA TRP A 111 -0.30 3.36 -1.72
C TRP A 111 -0.40 2.72 -0.34
N MET A 112 -0.93 3.42 0.67
CA MET A 112 -1.25 2.82 1.96
C MET A 112 -2.40 1.81 1.83
N CYS A 113 -3.49 2.14 1.14
CA CYS A 113 -4.58 1.19 0.88
C CYS A 113 -4.10 -0.04 0.11
N PHE A 114 -3.29 0.16 -0.93
CA PHE A 114 -2.69 -0.90 -1.73
C PHE A 114 -1.83 -1.81 -0.85
N SER A 115 -0.94 -1.22 -0.06
CA SER A 115 -0.01 -1.99 0.78
C SER A 115 -0.75 -2.81 1.83
N GLU A 116 -1.73 -2.23 2.52
CA GLU A 116 -2.55 -2.96 3.49
C GLU A 116 -3.36 -4.09 2.85
N ASP A 117 -3.91 -3.90 1.64
CA ASP A 117 -4.62 -4.95 0.88
C ASP A 117 -3.72 -6.16 0.61
N ARG A 118 -2.45 -5.94 0.28
CA ARG A 118 -1.46 -7.00 0.06
C ARG A 118 -1.08 -7.69 1.37
N TYR A 119 -0.71 -6.94 2.40
CA TYR A 119 -0.27 -7.49 3.69
C TYR A 119 -1.39 -8.20 4.45
N ALA A 120 -2.63 -7.75 4.30
CA ALA A 120 -3.80 -8.43 4.85
C ALA A 120 -4.06 -9.79 4.19
N SER A 121 -3.77 -9.88 2.90
CA SER A 121 -4.12 -11.03 2.06
C SER A 121 -3.03 -12.11 2.04
N ILE A 122 -1.75 -11.73 2.12
CA ILE A 122 -0.63 -12.69 2.05
C ILE A 122 -0.68 -13.79 3.12
N GLY A 123 -1.08 -13.44 4.35
CA GLY A 123 -1.17 -14.41 5.45
C GLY A 123 -2.44 -15.26 5.46
N THR A 124 -3.43 -14.92 4.64
CA THR A 124 -4.77 -15.55 4.66
C THR A 124 -5.11 -16.29 3.36
N GLY A 125 -4.42 -15.98 2.27
CA GLY A 125 -4.79 -16.45 0.92
C GLY A 125 -6.01 -15.74 0.35
N TRP A 126 -6.52 -14.71 1.01
CA TRP A 126 -7.72 -13.99 0.58
C TRP A 126 -7.48 -13.13 -0.65
N PRO A 127 -8.52 -12.84 -1.45
CA PRO A 127 -8.36 -12.05 -2.66
C PRO A 127 -8.05 -10.59 -2.34
N MET A 128 -7.18 -10.03 -3.16
CA MET A 128 -6.79 -8.61 -3.15
C MET A 128 -7.75 -7.78 -4.01
N VAL A 129 -7.93 -6.50 -3.67
CA VAL A 129 -8.83 -5.59 -4.37
C VAL A 129 -8.21 -5.02 -5.65
N PHE A 130 -6.94 -4.62 -5.58
CA PHE A 130 -6.26 -3.96 -6.70
C PHE A 130 -5.52 -4.97 -7.58
N ASP A 131 -5.58 -4.79 -8.89
CA ASP A 131 -4.65 -5.39 -9.84
C ASP A 131 -3.51 -4.39 -10.13
N GLU A 132 -2.26 -4.82 -10.00
CA GLU A 132 -1.10 -3.95 -10.23
C GLU A 132 -1.03 -3.39 -11.65
N ARG A 133 -1.65 -4.08 -12.63
CA ARG A 133 -1.71 -3.63 -14.03
C ARG A 133 -2.63 -2.43 -14.23
N ASP A 134 -3.54 -2.18 -13.29
CA ASP A 134 -4.49 -1.06 -13.32
C ASP A 134 -3.93 0.21 -12.63
N ILE A 135 -2.69 0.17 -12.15
CA ILE A 135 -2.05 1.28 -11.44
C ILE A 135 -1.35 2.20 -12.42
N MET A 136 -1.80 3.46 -12.45
CA MET A 136 -1.18 4.56 -13.19
C MET A 136 -0.74 5.69 -12.26
N THR A 137 -0.84 5.51 -10.95
CA THR A 137 -0.35 6.44 -9.94
C THR A 137 1.13 6.17 -9.68
N ASN A 138 1.95 7.22 -9.71
CA ASN A 138 3.37 7.12 -9.38
C ASN A 138 3.55 6.75 -7.91
N LEU A 139 4.67 6.12 -7.57
CA LEU A 139 5.04 5.81 -6.20
C LEU A 139 5.12 7.09 -5.35
N PRO A 140 5.07 6.99 -4.01
CA PRO A 140 5.20 8.16 -3.14
C PRO A 140 6.55 8.85 -3.31
N SER A 141 6.52 10.18 -3.27
CA SER A 141 7.71 11.03 -3.26
C SER A 141 8.37 11.05 -1.87
N SER A 142 9.57 11.62 -1.77
CA SER A 142 10.28 11.76 -0.49
C SER A 142 9.45 12.48 0.59
N GLU A 143 9.71 12.14 1.85
CA GLU A 143 9.05 12.79 2.99
C GLU A 143 9.39 14.29 3.06
N GLU A 144 10.63 14.65 2.75
CA GLU A 144 11.08 16.03 2.73
C GLU A 144 10.31 16.86 1.68
N ALA A 145 10.16 16.34 0.47
CA ALA A 145 9.38 16.99 -0.59
C ALA A 145 7.92 17.20 -0.13
N TYR A 146 7.30 16.17 0.44
CA TYR A 146 5.92 16.25 0.93
C TYR A 146 5.75 17.30 2.04
N LEU A 147 6.64 17.31 3.04
CA LEU A 147 6.57 18.23 4.18
C LEU A 147 6.87 19.69 3.80
N THR A 148 7.77 19.91 2.84
CA THR A 148 8.15 21.25 2.39
C THR A 148 7.26 21.78 1.26
N GLY A 149 6.42 20.91 0.67
CA GLY A 149 5.63 21.24 -0.51
C GLY A 149 6.45 21.42 -1.79
N THR A 150 7.68 20.89 -1.81
CA THR A 150 8.58 20.98 -2.97
C THR A 150 8.23 19.88 -3.97
N PRO A 151 7.83 20.20 -5.22
CA PRO A 151 7.48 19.17 -6.18
C PRO A 151 8.64 18.24 -6.50
N GLU A 152 8.40 16.95 -6.30
CA GLU A 152 9.32 15.87 -6.66
C GLU A 152 8.61 14.90 -7.63
N THR A 153 9.39 14.32 -8.55
CA THR A 153 8.89 13.30 -9.48
C THR A 153 9.35 11.92 -9.01
N ALA A 154 8.41 11.16 -8.46
CA ALA A 154 8.62 9.78 -8.08
C ALA A 154 8.40 8.83 -9.30
N PRO A 155 9.07 7.66 -9.33
CA PRO A 155 8.95 6.71 -10.43
C PRO A 155 7.59 5.99 -10.42
N SER A 156 7.19 5.40 -11.54
CA SER A 156 6.03 4.49 -11.56
C SER A 156 6.41 3.13 -10.99
N LEU A 157 5.42 2.37 -10.50
CA LEU A 157 5.63 0.99 -10.06
C LEU A 157 6.24 0.14 -11.20
N LYS A 158 5.75 0.34 -12.43
CA LYS A 158 6.24 -0.38 -13.60
C LYS A 158 7.73 -0.14 -13.86
N ASP A 159 8.17 1.10 -13.75
CA ASP A 159 9.58 1.46 -14.00
C ASP A 159 10.49 0.84 -12.92
N VAL A 160 10.05 0.88 -11.66
CA VAL A 160 10.77 0.24 -10.55
C VAL A 160 10.86 -1.28 -10.71
N LEU A 161 9.77 -1.94 -11.09
CA LEU A 161 9.78 -3.39 -11.37
C LEU A 161 10.62 -3.75 -12.60
N ALA A 162 10.91 -2.78 -13.48
CA ALA A 162 11.84 -2.93 -14.60
C ALA A 162 13.29 -2.54 -14.26
N GLY A 163 13.58 -2.16 -13.00
CA GLY A 163 14.92 -1.87 -12.49
C GLY A 163 15.24 -0.39 -12.29
N ASP A 164 14.36 0.55 -12.65
CA ASP A 164 14.59 1.98 -12.40
C ASP A 164 14.23 2.38 -10.97
N ILE A 165 15.19 2.24 -10.06
CA ILE A 165 14.98 2.46 -8.62
C ILE A 165 15.76 3.64 -8.04
N ALA A 166 16.36 4.47 -8.90
CA ALA A 166 17.24 5.56 -8.47
C ALA A 166 16.52 6.59 -7.56
N ASN A 167 15.26 6.89 -7.87
CA ASN A 167 14.43 7.87 -7.16
C ASN A 167 13.39 7.24 -6.23
N LEU A 168 13.62 5.99 -5.79
CA LEU A 168 12.70 5.31 -4.89
C LEU A 168 12.75 5.94 -3.49
N SER A 169 11.60 6.36 -2.97
CA SER A 169 11.48 6.85 -1.59
C SER A 169 11.32 5.69 -0.58
N PRO A 170 11.55 5.92 0.73
CA PRO A 170 11.30 4.90 1.76
C PRO A 170 9.86 4.37 1.77
N LEU A 171 8.86 5.24 1.58
CA LEU A 171 7.47 4.79 1.49
C LEU A 171 7.19 4.07 0.15
N GLY A 172 7.84 4.50 -0.93
CA GLY A 172 7.82 3.80 -2.21
C GLY A 172 8.37 2.38 -2.12
N SER A 173 9.45 2.15 -1.37
CA SER A 173 9.99 0.80 -1.20
C SER A 173 9.03 -0.12 -0.45
N VAL A 174 8.28 0.39 0.54
CA VAL A 174 7.21 -0.38 1.21
C VAL A 174 6.14 -0.81 0.20
N ALA A 175 5.67 0.12 -0.63
CA ALA A 175 4.68 -0.16 -1.67
C ALA A 175 5.17 -1.19 -2.71
N VAL A 176 6.43 -1.10 -3.13
CA VAL A 176 7.06 -2.07 -4.04
C VAL A 176 7.10 -3.45 -3.39
N MET A 177 7.53 -3.55 -2.13
CA MET A 177 7.54 -4.84 -1.42
C MET A 177 6.13 -5.41 -1.26
N ALA A 178 5.13 -4.58 -0.99
CA ALA A 178 3.73 -5.03 -0.98
C ALA A 178 3.32 -5.62 -2.34
N CYS A 179 3.74 -5.02 -3.46
CA CYS A 179 3.49 -5.57 -4.79
C CYS A 179 4.12 -6.95 -4.97
N ILE A 180 5.40 -7.14 -4.59
CA ILE A 180 6.08 -8.43 -4.66
C ILE A 180 5.32 -9.49 -3.84
N PHE A 181 4.89 -9.19 -2.61
CA PHE A 181 4.07 -10.13 -1.85
C PHE A 181 2.75 -10.48 -2.56
N GLY A 182 2.09 -9.51 -3.18
CA GLY A 182 0.88 -9.77 -3.97
C GLY A 182 1.12 -10.67 -5.19
N LEU A 183 2.24 -10.47 -5.89
CA LEU A 183 2.67 -11.32 -7.00
C LEU A 183 2.92 -12.75 -6.51
N ASN A 184 3.61 -12.91 -5.38
CA ASN A 184 3.88 -14.22 -4.78
C ASN A 184 2.58 -14.92 -4.35
N LEU A 185 1.67 -14.18 -3.71
CA LEU A 185 0.37 -14.72 -3.29
C LEU A 185 -0.40 -15.28 -4.47
N THR A 186 -0.55 -14.47 -5.53
CA THR A 186 -1.30 -14.88 -6.73
C THR A 186 -0.61 -16.03 -7.46
N HIS A 187 0.72 -16.02 -7.56
CA HIS A 187 1.48 -17.11 -8.17
C HIS A 187 1.27 -18.46 -7.49
N LEU A 188 1.20 -18.47 -6.15
CA LEU A 188 1.07 -19.70 -5.36
C LEU A 188 -0.37 -20.16 -5.18
N HIS A 189 -1.33 -19.22 -5.12
CA HIS A 189 -2.73 -19.52 -4.75
C HIS A 189 -3.72 -19.45 -5.91
N ARG A 190 -3.26 -19.14 -7.14
CA ARG A 190 -4.10 -19.15 -8.35
C ARG A 190 -3.46 -20.02 -9.45
N PRO A 191 -3.45 -21.35 -9.27
CA PRO A 191 -2.87 -22.26 -10.26
C PRO A 191 -3.62 -22.16 -11.60
N ASP A 192 -2.87 -22.15 -12.70
CA ASP A 192 -3.40 -22.24 -14.06
C ASP A 192 -3.26 -23.69 -14.58
N PRO A 193 -4.26 -24.26 -15.27
CA PRO A 193 -4.14 -25.59 -15.87
C PRO A 193 -2.94 -25.77 -16.82
N HIS A 194 -2.37 -24.68 -17.35
CA HIS A 194 -1.21 -24.68 -18.25
C HIS A 194 0.13 -24.44 -17.53
N ASP A 195 0.13 -24.30 -16.20
CA ASP A 195 1.32 -23.96 -15.41
C ASP A 195 2.43 -25.01 -15.53
N ARG A 196 2.07 -26.30 -15.71
CA ARG A 196 3.00 -27.44 -15.88
C ARG A 196 4.09 -27.45 -14.80
N GLU A 197 3.67 -27.53 -13.53
CA GLU A 197 4.56 -27.46 -12.36
C GLU A 197 5.63 -28.56 -12.31
N ASP A 198 5.34 -29.72 -12.94
CA ASP A 198 6.24 -30.86 -13.09
C ASP A 198 7.35 -30.63 -14.13
N ASP A 199 7.20 -29.64 -15.01
CA ASP A 199 8.20 -29.21 -15.99
C ASP A 199 8.95 -27.99 -15.45
N VAL A 200 10.26 -28.12 -15.18
CA VAL A 200 11.12 -27.00 -14.74
C VAL A 200 11.17 -25.85 -15.77
N ASN A 201 10.82 -26.12 -17.02
CA ASN A 201 10.67 -25.13 -18.09
C ASN A 201 9.21 -24.73 -18.35
N GLY A 202 8.28 -25.20 -17.52
CA GLY A 202 6.87 -24.84 -17.50
C GLY A 202 6.63 -23.38 -17.17
N GLU A 203 5.39 -22.92 -17.38
CA GLU A 203 5.02 -21.52 -17.20
C GLU A 203 5.08 -21.10 -15.72
N PHE A 204 4.81 -22.03 -14.79
CA PHE A 204 4.98 -21.81 -13.35
C PHE A 204 6.40 -21.38 -13.03
N TRP A 205 7.40 -22.20 -13.40
CA TRP A 205 8.81 -21.95 -13.06
C TRP A 205 9.43 -20.79 -13.83
N LYS A 206 8.90 -20.46 -15.02
CA LYS A 206 9.26 -19.22 -15.72
C LYS A 206 8.77 -17.99 -14.95
N ARG A 207 7.50 -17.98 -14.53
CA ARG A 207 6.91 -16.91 -13.72
C ARG A 207 7.62 -16.76 -12.37
N HIS A 208 7.90 -17.89 -11.71
CA HIS A 208 8.65 -17.95 -10.47
C HIS A 208 10.01 -17.26 -10.58
N ARG A 209 10.82 -17.65 -11.58
CA ARG A 209 12.12 -17.04 -11.84
C ARG A 209 12.02 -15.57 -12.23
N ALA A 210 10.97 -15.18 -12.94
CA ALA A 210 10.75 -13.77 -13.28
C ALA A 210 10.55 -12.92 -12.01
N TYR A 211 9.76 -13.40 -11.04
CA TYR A 211 9.55 -12.69 -9.78
C TYR A 211 10.80 -12.70 -8.89
N ASP A 212 11.52 -13.82 -8.82
CA ASP A 212 12.79 -13.91 -8.10
C ASP A 212 13.84 -12.94 -8.68
N ASN A 213 13.94 -12.84 -10.01
CA ASN A 213 14.83 -11.88 -10.67
C ASN A 213 14.46 -10.42 -10.34
N ILE A 214 13.16 -10.07 -10.32
CA ILE A 214 12.73 -8.73 -9.91
C ILE A 214 13.18 -8.42 -8.48
N LEU A 215 13.00 -9.36 -7.55
CA LEU A 215 13.42 -9.19 -6.16
C LEU A 215 14.95 -9.06 -6.05
N LEU A 216 15.69 -9.87 -6.78
CA LEU A 216 17.15 -9.82 -6.85
C LEU A 216 17.63 -8.47 -7.40
N ASP A 217 17.06 -7.99 -8.50
CA ASP A 217 17.43 -6.73 -9.14
C ASP A 217 17.17 -5.54 -8.21
N ILE A 218 16.03 -5.53 -7.50
CA ILE A 218 15.72 -4.52 -6.47
C ILE A 218 16.76 -4.56 -5.35
N SER A 219 17.08 -5.76 -4.83
CA SER A 219 18.04 -5.93 -3.74
C SER A 219 19.45 -5.47 -4.12
N LEU A 220 19.93 -5.82 -5.32
CA LEU A 220 21.25 -5.46 -5.79
C LEU A 220 21.39 -3.99 -6.15
N SER A 221 20.33 -3.39 -6.68
CA SER A 221 20.35 -2.01 -7.20
C SER A 221 19.97 -0.97 -6.15
N LEU A 222 19.55 -1.39 -4.94
CA LEU A 222 18.93 -0.50 -3.95
C LEU A 222 19.83 0.73 -3.67
N PRO A 223 19.33 1.98 -3.70
CA PRO A 223 20.15 3.15 -3.38
C PRO A 223 20.80 3.05 -1.99
N HIS A 224 22.01 3.61 -1.82
CA HIS A 224 22.73 3.56 -0.55
C HIS A 224 21.92 4.18 0.61
N SER A 225 21.11 5.21 0.33
CA SER A 225 20.19 5.82 1.29
C SER A 225 19.11 4.86 1.80
N LEU A 226 18.72 3.86 1.01
CA LEU A 226 17.71 2.85 1.35
C LEU A 226 18.30 1.54 1.91
N ARG A 227 19.62 1.46 2.10
CA ARG A 227 20.29 0.26 2.66
C ARG A 227 20.54 0.41 4.16
N LEU A 228 20.55 -0.72 4.86
CA LEU A 228 21.08 -0.78 6.23
C LEU A 228 22.62 -0.91 6.21
N PRO A 229 23.34 -0.28 7.17
CA PRO A 229 22.84 0.49 8.31
C PRO A 229 22.55 1.97 8.01
N GLN A 230 22.79 2.47 6.80
CA GLN A 230 22.71 3.90 6.48
C GLN A 230 21.32 4.50 6.75
N GLY A 231 20.24 3.79 6.39
CA GLY A 231 18.87 4.22 6.58
C GLY A 231 18.20 3.75 7.88
N ILE A 232 18.97 3.32 8.90
CA ILE A 232 18.41 2.71 10.13
C ILE A 232 17.49 3.63 10.94
N ALA A 233 17.55 4.95 10.73
CA ALA A 233 16.67 5.90 11.41
C ALA A 233 15.24 5.89 10.86
N ASP A 234 15.03 5.35 9.66
CA ASP A 234 13.72 5.32 9.00
C ASP A 234 13.08 3.91 9.13
N PRO A 235 11.90 3.80 9.76
CA PRO A 235 11.22 2.51 9.95
C PRO A 235 10.78 1.86 8.62
N ASN A 236 10.48 2.64 7.58
CA ASN A 236 10.11 2.10 6.27
C ASN A 236 11.32 1.45 5.59
N ILE A 237 12.52 2.00 5.80
CA ILE A 237 13.76 1.41 5.29
C ILE A 237 14.06 0.09 5.99
N ILE A 238 13.96 0.07 7.32
CA ILE A 238 14.12 -1.17 8.10
C ILE A 238 13.13 -2.23 7.62
N PHE A 239 11.85 -1.86 7.53
CA PHE A 239 10.80 -2.75 7.09
C PHE A 239 11.05 -3.28 5.67
N SER A 240 11.44 -2.42 4.73
CA SER A 240 11.67 -2.82 3.33
C SER A 240 12.86 -3.77 3.21
N ASN A 241 13.96 -3.52 3.93
CA ASN A 241 15.11 -4.44 3.95
C ASN A 241 14.75 -5.80 4.56
N MET A 242 13.99 -5.80 5.67
CA MET A 242 13.45 -7.05 6.24
C MET A 242 12.55 -7.78 5.24
N ALA A 243 11.65 -7.05 4.59
CA ALA A 243 10.72 -7.59 3.61
C ALA A 243 11.44 -8.21 2.41
N ILE A 244 12.53 -7.61 1.91
CA ILE A 244 13.34 -8.17 0.81
C ILE A 244 13.81 -9.59 1.19
N HIS A 245 14.31 -9.77 2.41
CA HIS A 245 14.80 -11.06 2.89
C HIS A 245 13.69 -12.08 3.17
N THR A 246 12.47 -11.64 3.48
CA THR A 246 11.32 -12.54 3.72
C THR A 246 10.44 -12.76 2.50
N SER A 247 10.71 -12.08 1.39
CA SER A 247 9.98 -12.23 0.11
C SER A 247 10.55 -13.31 -0.79
N THR A 248 11.63 -13.99 -0.38
CA THR A 248 12.21 -15.13 -1.09
C THR A 248 11.18 -16.26 -1.19
N ILE A 249 11.00 -16.80 -2.39
CA ILE A 249 10.04 -17.84 -2.73
C ILE A 249 10.76 -19.17 -2.95
#